data_AF-A0A1V5BR78-F1
#
_entry.id   AF-A0A1V5BR78-F1
#
_cell.length_a   1.000
_cell.length_b   1.000
_cell.length_c   1.000
_cell.angle_alpha   90.00
_cell.angle_beta   90.00
_cell.angle_gamma   90.00
#
_symmetry.space_group_name_H-M   'P 1'
#
loop_
_entity.id
_entity.type
_entity.pdbx_description
1 polymer ?
#
loop_
_entity_poly.entity_id
_entity_poly.type
_entity_poly.pdbx_seq_one_letter_code
_entity_poly.pdbx_strand_id
1 'polypeptide(L)'
;MSLPLYAQARDDLSKLEKRPDWANVGLWYNKMCNRWQIDKEQWTLDKTKEKWISSVTGKKCGEESILHEAISRYSTLVRSCGGEVRVYRTASRFVTGLGNEHPVENGFTWHHTLGTPYLPGSSVKGVLRAWVQHWLDMPLSEVNRLFGPEKDKSETAAGGLIVFDALPVRLVQLEIEIMTPHYAEYYQDTGTGKPPADWYSPVPIPYLTVVKDQLFVFGLAPRKESAIDLQQVFSWMDQALATIGAGAKTASGYGCFQPEKNYNIPVLELKQRSEALKTAAAAQPMSPIRQEMDQDGYTDPNVDIFMKAMTVKWLDRMENNDTSGDDRREIARLLAEWYQKNKSKDWEKPTNSKNQAKVERIKVVLNSH
;
A
#
# COMPACT_ATOMS: atom_id res chain seq x y z
N MET A 1 9.03 21.17 27.90
CA MET A 1 7.56 21.30 27.71
C MET A 1 7.00 19.90 27.46
N SER A 2 5.89 19.52 28.09
CA SER A 2 5.48 18.12 28.16
C SER A 2 4.43 17.80 27.09
N LEU A 3 4.81 17.09 26.02
CA LEU A 3 3.86 16.61 24.99
C LEU A 3 2.74 15.77 25.64
N PRO A 4 1.50 15.77 25.15
CA PRO A 4 0.38 15.01 25.71
C PRO A 4 0.50 13.50 25.39
N LEU A 5 1.62 12.90 25.80
CA LEU A 5 2.00 11.52 25.58
C LEU A 5 2.38 10.89 26.92
N TYR A 6 2.34 9.55 26.99
CA TYR A 6 2.92 8.79 28.09
C TYR A 6 4.40 9.19 28.30
N ALA A 7 4.86 9.22 29.55
CA ALA A 7 6.17 9.76 29.92
C ALA A 7 7.33 9.16 29.11
N GLN A 8 7.32 7.84 28.91
CA GLN A 8 8.33 7.14 28.11
C GLN A 8 8.32 7.57 26.63
N ALA A 9 7.14 7.62 26.01
CA ALA A 9 7.00 8.05 24.61
C ALA A 9 7.37 9.54 24.43
N ARG A 10 7.09 10.38 25.44
CA ARG A 10 7.45 11.80 25.45
C ARG A 10 8.96 11.98 25.41
N ASP A 11 9.72 11.23 26.21
CA ASP A 11 11.18 11.34 26.25
C ASP A 11 11.83 10.87 24.95
N ASP A 12 11.29 9.84 24.31
CA ASP A 12 11.81 9.34 23.04
C ASP A 12 11.47 10.28 21.88
N LEU A 13 10.22 10.74 21.77
CA LEU A 13 9.78 11.62 20.67
C LEU A 13 10.31 13.05 20.77
N SER A 14 10.49 13.58 21.98
CA SER A 14 11.00 14.95 22.17
C SER A 14 12.47 15.10 21.76
N LYS A 15 13.24 14.01 21.78
CA LYS A 15 14.64 13.98 21.32
C LYS A 15 14.77 13.92 19.79
N LEU A 16 13.72 13.55 19.08
CA LEU A 16 13.74 13.43 17.62
C LEU A 16 13.49 14.78 16.96
N GLU A 17 14.56 15.46 16.55
CA GLU A 17 14.45 16.71 15.79
C GLU A 17 14.05 16.50 14.33
N LYS A 18 14.38 15.33 13.77
CA LYS A 18 14.13 14.93 12.39
C LYS A 18 13.56 13.51 12.35
N ARG A 19 12.89 13.17 11.25
CA ARG A 19 12.43 11.81 11.00
C ARG A 19 13.62 10.84 10.98
N PRO A 20 13.59 9.72 11.72
CA PRO A 20 14.60 8.67 11.60
C PRO A 20 14.66 8.09 10.17
N ASP A 21 15.85 7.68 9.73
CA ASP A 21 16.06 7.23 8.35
C ASP A 21 15.21 6.01 7.95
N TRP A 22 14.99 5.10 8.89
CA TRP A 22 14.19 3.88 8.75
C TRP A 22 12.69 4.10 8.88
N ALA A 23 12.24 5.28 9.32
CA ALA A 23 10.84 5.51 9.65
C ALA A 23 9.99 5.78 8.40
N ASN A 24 8.82 5.16 8.31
CA ASN A 24 7.82 5.44 7.28
C ASN A 24 7.41 6.92 7.33
N VAL A 25 7.52 7.62 6.20
CA VAL A 25 7.31 9.08 6.15
C VAL A 25 5.87 9.47 6.45
N GLY A 26 4.90 8.73 5.93
CA GLY A 26 3.48 9.01 6.18
C GLY A 26 3.09 8.78 7.63
N LEU A 27 3.62 7.72 8.27
CA LEU A 27 3.42 7.48 9.69
C LEU A 27 4.04 8.59 10.54
N TRP A 28 5.27 8.97 10.23
CA TRP A 28 5.95 10.09 10.90
C TRP A 28 5.14 11.37 10.78
N TYR A 29 4.78 11.76 9.55
CA TYR A 29 4.09 13.01 9.27
C TYR A 29 2.71 13.08 9.93
N ASN A 30 1.91 12.02 9.81
CA ASN A 30 0.52 12.04 10.29
C ASN A 30 0.37 11.78 11.80
N LYS A 31 1.30 11.03 12.42
CA LYS A 31 1.11 10.51 13.79
C LYS A 31 2.16 10.97 14.79
N MET A 32 3.32 11.45 14.35
CA MET A 32 4.45 11.78 15.23
C MET A 32 4.72 13.28 15.35
N CYS A 33 3.74 14.14 15.04
CA CYS A 33 3.88 15.58 15.16
C CYS A 33 4.24 16.01 16.58
N ASN A 34 5.51 16.37 16.79
CA ASN A 34 6.09 16.68 18.10
C ASN A 34 6.42 18.18 18.29
N ARG A 35 5.91 19.04 17.40
CA ARG A 35 6.24 20.48 17.37
C ARG A 35 5.19 21.39 18.02
N TRP A 36 4.23 20.80 18.72
CA TRP A 36 3.16 21.51 19.41
C TRP A 36 3.67 22.50 20.46
N GLN A 37 3.00 23.65 20.56
CA GLN A 37 3.23 24.69 21.56
C GLN A 37 1.90 25.02 22.24
N ILE A 38 1.96 25.58 23.45
CA ILE A 38 0.78 26.12 24.13
C ILE A 38 0.81 27.64 23.96
N ASP A 39 -0.24 28.19 23.36
CA ASP A 39 -0.51 29.63 23.30
C ASP A 39 -1.91 29.88 23.86
N LYS A 40 -2.03 30.82 24.82
CA LYS A 40 -3.29 31.14 25.51
C LYS A 40 -4.09 29.91 25.94
N GLU A 41 -3.42 28.95 26.58
CA GLU A 41 -4.00 27.68 27.06
C GLU A 41 -4.49 26.71 25.96
N GLN A 42 -4.22 27.01 24.69
CA GLN A 42 -4.57 26.16 23.54
C GLN A 42 -3.33 25.58 22.87
N TRP A 43 -3.43 24.35 22.38
CA TRP A 43 -2.36 23.72 21.60
C TRP A 43 -2.35 24.28 20.18
N THR A 44 -1.19 24.74 19.73
CA THR A 44 -1.00 25.32 18.39
C THR A 44 0.33 24.90 17.76
N LEU A 45 0.39 24.95 16.43
CA LEU A 45 1.60 24.77 15.64
C LEU A 45 2.04 26.03 14.91
N ASP A 46 1.34 27.15 15.07
CA ASP A 46 1.48 28.39 14.27
C ASP A 46 2.93 28.69 13.84
N LYS A 47 3.82 28.95 14.80
CA LYS A 47 5.24 29.29 14.55
C LYS A 47 6.15 28.11 14.21
N THR A 48 5.64 26.88 14.28
CA THR A 48 6.41 25.64 14.11
C THR A 48 5.93 24.76 12.97
N LYS A 49 4.88 25.16 12.22
CA LYS A 49 4.38 24.44 11.04
C LYS A 49 5.50 24.14 10.04
N GLU A 50 6.26 25.16 9.65
CA GLU A 50 7.36 25.00 8.69
C GLU A 50 8.46 24.07 9.22
N LYS A 51 8.77 24.14 10.52
CA LYS A 51 9.72 23.22 11.18
C LYS A 51 9.23 21.77 11.19
N TRP A 52 7.91 21.55 11.29
CA TRP A 52 7.34 20.22 11.18
C TRP A 52 7.41 19.71 9.75
N ILE A 53 7.00 20.52 8.77
CA ILE A 53 7.02 20.15 7.36
C ILE A 53 8.45 19.87 6.88
N SER A 54 9.44 20.65 7.34
CA SER A 54 10.85 20.44 6.97
C SER A 54 11.43 19.11 7.48
N SER A 55 10.78 18.46 8.45
CA SER A 55 11.19 17.14 8.93
C SER A 55 11.09 16.04 7.87
N VAL A 56 10.34 16.27 6.78
CA VAL A 56 10.13 15.30 5.68
C VAL A 56 10.63 15.77 4.32
N THR A 57 11.19 16.98 4.19
CA THR A 57 11.68 17.51 2.89
C THR A 57 13.17 17.29 2.66
N GLY A 58 13.98 17.12 3.72
CA GLY A 58 15.43 16.98 3.58
C GLY A 58 15.91 15.67 2.93
N LYS A 59 15.07 14.64 2.85
CA LYS A 59 15.39 13.34 2.27
C LYS A 59 14.23 12.86 1.41
N LYS A 60 14.54 12.18 0.30
CA LYS A 60 13.53 11.52 -0.52
C LYS A 60 12.76 10.46 0.27
N CYS A 61 11.49 10.32 -0.06
CA CYS A 61 10.54 9.42 0.57
C CYS A 61 10.53 8.06 -0.10
N GLY A 62 10.35 7.00 0.70
CA GLY A 62 10.29 5.61 0.25
C GLY A 62 11.61 4.84 0.41
N GLU A 63 11.57 3.57 0.01
CA GLU A 63 12.73 2.67 -0.04
C GLU A 63 12.76 1.99 -1.41
N GLU A 64 13.93 1.94 -2.05
CA GLU A 64 14.05 1.48 -3.45
C GLU A 64 13.64 0.02 -3.63
N SER A 65 14.05 -0.86 -2.71
CA SER A 65 13.73 -2.30 -2.72
C SER A 65 12.21 -2.55 -2.66
N ILE A 66 11.54 -1.88 -1.71
CA ILE A 66 10.10 -1.98 -1.47
C ILE A 66 9.32 -1.39 -2.65
N LEU A 67 9.74 -0.23 -3.16
CA LEU A 67 9.12 0.37 -4.35
C LEU A 67 9.27 -0.54 -5.56
N HIS A 68 10.47 -1.07 -5.81
CA HIS A 68 10.69 -1.99 -6.92
C HIS A 68 9.78 -3.22 -6.83
N GLU A 69 9.69 -3.86 -5.66
CA GLU A 69 8.77 -4.98 -5.46
C GLU A 69 7.29 -4.59 -5.59
N ALA A 70 6.89 -3.44 -5.06
CA ALA A 70 5.52 -2.95 -5.14
C ALA A 70 5.10 -2.68 -6.60
N ILE A 71 5.94 -1.99 -7.37
CA ILE A 71 5.68 -1.71 -8.78
C ILE A 71 5.70 -2.99 -9.63
N SER A 72 6.59 -3.93 -9.30
CA SER A 72 6.64 -5.25 -9.93
C SER A 72 5.33 -6.03 -9.73
N ARG A 73 4.81 -6.07 -8.50
CA ARG A 73 3.50 -6.69 -8.20
C ARG A 73 2.34 -5.92 -8.82
N TYR A 74 2.37 -4.60 -8.75
CA TYR A 74 1.35 -3.72 -9.33
C TYR A 74 1.23 -3.94 -10.85
N SER A 75 2.36 -3.94 -11.57
CA SER A 75 2.35 -4.11 -13.02
C SER A 75 1.83 -5.50 -13.42
N THR A 76 2.20 -6.54 -12.68
CA THR A 76 1.67 -7.89 -12.86
C THR A 76 0.17 -7.98 -12.56
N LEU A 77 -0.31 -7.33 -11.49
CA LEU A 77 -1.74 -7.27 -11.16
C LEU A 77 -2.54 -6.64 -12.29
N VAL A 78 -2.16 -5.43 -12.72
CA VAL A 78 -2.87 -4.69 -13.78
C VAL A 78 -2.91 -5.51 -15.06
N ARG A 79 -1.78 -6.08 -15.49
CA ARG A 79 -1.71 -6.92 -16.69
C ARG A 79 -2.52 -8.21 -16.56
N SER A 80 -2.58 -8.82 -15.37
CA SER A 80 -3.42 -10.01 -15.14
C SER A 80 -4.92 -9.73 -15.28
N CYS A 81 -5.33 -8.46 -15.13
CA CYS A 81 -6.68 -8.00 -15.40
C CYS A 81 -6.91 -7.64 -16.89
N GLY A 82 -5.97 -7.94 -17.78
CA GLY A 82 -6.01 -7.50 -19.18
C GLY A 82 -5.73 -6.01 -19.36
N GLY A 83 -5.13 -5.37 -18.34
CA GLY A 83 -4.81 -3.96 -18.31
C GLY A 83 -3.42 -3.61 -18.83
N GLU A 84 -3.18 -2.31 -18.90
CA GLU A 84 -1.90 -1.71 -19.28
C GLU A 84 -1.44 -0.71 -18.20
N VAL A 85 -0.12 -0.48 -18.15
CA VAL A 85 0.50 0.50 -17.26
C VAL A 85 1.35 1.47 -18.06
N ARG A 86 1.33 2.75 -17.70
CA ARG A 86 2.19 3.79 -18.26
C ARG A 86 2.82 4.63 -17.16
N VAL A 87 4.02 5.14 -17.41
CA VAL A 87 4.72 6.04 -16.48
C VAL A 87 4.56 7.47 -16.94
N TYR A 88 4.34 8.35 -15.97
CA TYR A 88 4.19 9.78 -16.16
C TYR A 88 5.14 10.52 -15.22
N ARG A 89 5.67 11.64 -15.68
CA ARG A 89 6.55 12.55 -14.97
C ARG A 89 5.76 13.79 -14.56
N THR A 90 5.90 14.24 -13.31
CA THR A 90 5.34 15.54 -12.88
C THR A 90 6.02 16.68 -13.65
N ALA A 91 5.25 17.45 -14.42
CA ALA A 91 5.73 18.61 -15.17
C ALA A 91 5.73 19.89 -14.31
N SER A 92 4.84 19.93 -13.31
CA SER A 92 4.79 20.97 -12.27
C SER A 92 4.80 20.34 -10.88
N ARG A 93 4.82 21.16 -9.82
CA ARG A 93 4.65 20.68 -8.45
C ARG A 93 3.33 19.94 -8.32
N PHE A 94 3.32 18.83 -7.61
CA PHE A 94 2.13 17.99 -7.44
C PHE A 94 1.73 17.92 -5.96
N VAL A 95 0.42 18.05 -5.70
CA VAL A 95 -0.13 18.04 -4.33
C VAL A 95 -1.28 17.05 -4.27
N THR A 96 -1.21 16.13 -3.31
CA THR A 96 -2.23 15.10 -3.10
C THR A 96 -2.75 15.16 -1.66
N GLY A 97 -4.06 15.07 -1.48
CA GLY A 97 -4.66 15.02 -0.14
C GLY A 97 -4.59 16.32 0.66
N LEU A 98 -4.54 17.48 -0.01
CA LEU A 98 -4.45 18.78 0.68
C LEU A 98 -5.60 19.00 1.69
N GLY A 99 -6.79 18.48 1.38
CA GLY A 99 -7.97 18.55 2.26
C GLY A 99 -8.02 17.50 3.37
N ASN A 100 -7.01 16.64 3.52
CA ASN A 100 -6.96 15.71 4.63
C ASN A 100 -6.70 16.47 5.94
N GLU A 101 -7.37 16.06 7.01
CA GLU A 101 -7.14 16.64 8.33
C GLU A 101 -5.71 16.40 8.79
N HIS A 102 -5.04 17.49 9.21
CA HIS A 102 -3.68 17.42 9.71
C HIS A 102 -3.38 18.62 10.62
N PRO A 103 -2.50 18.47 11.63
CA PRO A 103 -2.14 19.58 12.53
C PRO A 103 -1.62 20.85 11.85
N VAL A 104 -1.01 20.75 10.67
CA VAL A 104 -0.57 21.92 9.88
C VAL A 104 -1.66 22.47 8.95
N GLU A 105 -2.93 22.14 9.21
CA GLU A 105 -4.15 22.49 8.46
C GLU A 105 -4.28 21.81 7.09
N ASN A 106 -3.16 21.64 6.39
CA ASN A 106 -3.09 20.99 5.10
C ASN A 106 -2.48 19.60 5.26
N GLY A 107 -3.28 18.57 5.00
CA GLY A 107 -2.80 17.19 5.01
C GLY A 107 -2.08 16.81 3.72
N PHE A 108 -1.72 15.53 3.68
CA PHE A 108 -1.08 14.94 2.52
C PHE A 108 -1.48 13.47 2.42
N THR A 109 -1.64 12.97 1.20
CA THR A 109 -2.00 11.56 0.98
C THR A 109 -0.74 10.70 0.86
N TRP A 110 -0.58 9.79 1.81
CA TRP A 110 0.56 8.87 1.89
C TRP A 110 0.13 7.43 1.65
N HIS A 111 0.93 6.69 0.90
CA HIS A 111 0.75 5.26 0.78
C HIS A 111 1.22 4.60 2.08
N HIS A 112 0.31 3.89 2.75
CA HIS A 112 0.50 3.42 4.12
C HIS A 112 1.76 2.55 4.31
N THR A 113 2.04 1.62 3.38
CA THR A 113 3.24 0.76 3.45
C THR A 113 4.47 1.35 2.79
N LEU A 114 4.34 2.06 1.66
CA LEU A 114 5.49 2.60 0.92
C LEU A 114 6.09 3.85 1.56
N GLY A 115 5.31 4.57 2.38
CA GLY A 115 5.77 5.82 3.00
C GLY A 115 6.04 6.91 1.96
N THR A 116 5.38 6.87 0.81
CA THR A 116 5.52 7.82 -0.29
C THR A 116 4.18 8.50 -0.59
N PRO A 117 4.17 9.72 -1.16
CA PRO A 117 2.95 10.24 -1.77
C PRO A 117 2.43 9.32 -2.87
N TYR A 118 1.11 9.30 -3.04
CA TYR A 118 0.47 8.65 -4.18
C TYR A 118 -0.79 9.41 -4.59
N LEU A 119 -1.28 9.15 -5.80
CA LEU A 119 -2.55 9.67 -6.27
C LEU A 119 -3.59 8.53 -6.23
N PRO A 120 -4.66 8.64 -5.42
CA PRO A 120 -5.69 7.62 -5.38
C PRO A 120 -6.34 7.39 -6.75
N GLY A 121 -6.68 6.14 -7.06
CA GLY A 121 -7.32 5.75 -8.31
C GLY A 121 -8.69 6.40 -8.48
N SER A 122 -9.36 6.76 -7.38
CA SER A 122 -10.57 7.59 -7.41
C SER A 122 -10.31 8.99 -7.94
N SER A 123 -9.16 9.60 -7.60
CA SER A 123 -8.74 10.89 -8.13
C SER A 123 -8.37 10.79 -9.61
N VAL A 124 -7.62 9.75 -10.01
CA VAL A 124 -7.32 9.48 -11.43
C VAL A 124 -8.60 9.30 -12.23
N LYS A 125 -9.56 8.51 -11.70
CA LYS A 125 -10.88 8.30 -12.29
C LYS A 125 -11.64 9.61 -12.42
N GLY A 126 -11.59 10.48 -11.41
CA GLY A 126 -12.22 11.80 -11.43
C GLY A 126 -11.67 12.69 -12.53
N VAL A 127 -10.34 12.77 -12.67
CA VAL A 127 -9.66 13.52 -13.74
C VAL A 127 -10.09 13.02 -15.12
N LEU A 128 -10.05 11.70 -15.34
CA LEU A 128 -10.48 11.10 -16.60
C LEU A 128 -11.95 11.33 -16.91
N ARG A 129 -12.83 11.13 -15.93
CA ARG A 129 -14.28 11.37 -16.07
C ARG A 129 -14.55 12.83 -16.44
N ALA A 130 -13.95 13.77 -15.71
CA ALA A 130 -14.10 15.21 -15.98
C ALA A 130 -13.60 15.57 -17.38
N TRP A 131 -12.45 15.02 -17.79
CA TRP A 131 -11.90 15.23 -19.13
C TRP A 131 -12.85 14.79 -20.23
N VAL A 132 -13.29 13.52 -20.20
CA VAL A 132 -14.17 13.01 -21.26
C VAL A 132 -15.53 13.68 -21.27
N GLN A 133 -16.05 14.07 -20.10
CA GLN A 133 -17.36 14.68 -19.97
C GLN A 133 -17.36 16.15 -20.41
N HIS A 134 -16.35 16.93 -20.03
CA HIS A 134 -16.37 18.38 -20.22
C HIS A 134 -15.47 18.88 -21.35
N TRP A 135 -14.37 18.20 -21.67
CA TRP A 135 -13.46 18.60 -22.75
C TRP A 135 -13.73 17.87 -24.06
N LEU A 136 -14.13 16.59 -23.99
CA LEU A 136 -14.51 15.82 -25.17
C LEU A 136 -16.02 15.85 -25.44
N ASP A 137 -16.80 16.47 -24.54
CA ASP A 137 -18.27 16.56 -24.62
C ASP A 137 -18.93 15.19 -24.90
N MET A 138 -18.40 14.14 -24.27
CA MET A 138 -18.83 12.77 -24.52
C MET A 138 -20.25 12.55 -23.99
N PRO A 139 -21.13 11.83 -24.74
CA PRO A 139 -22.47 11.51 -24.26
C PRO A 139 -22.45 10.81 -22.90
N LEU A 140 -23.37 11.19 -22.00
CA LEU A 140 -23.45 10.64 -20.65
C LEU A 140 -23.60 9.10 -20.63
N SER A 141 -24.18 8.50 -21.66
CA SER A 141 -24.26 7.04 -21.82
C SER A 141 -22.87 6.39 -21.90
N GLU A 142 -21.95 6.98 -22.67
CA GLU A 142 -20.57 6.50 -22.80
C GLU A 142 -19.74 6.80 -21.54
N VAL A 143 -19.93 7.98 -20.93
CA VAL A 143 -19.30 8.32 -19.65
C VAL A 143 -19.73 7.31 -18.56
N ASN A 144 -21.02 6.99 -18.47
CA ASN A 144 -21.55 6.01 -17.53
C ASN A 144 -21.08 4.59 -17.86
N ARG A 145 -20.94 4.24 -19.14
CA ARG A 145 -20.37 2.94 -19.56
C ARG A 145 -18.95 2.77 -19.03
N LEU A 146 -18.13 3.82 -19.06
CA LEU A 146 -16.75 3.79 -18.55
C LEU A 146 -16.68 3.84 -17.03
N PHE A 147 -17.39 4.77 -16.40
CA PHE A 147 -17.16 5.14 -14.99
C PHE A 147 -18.30 4.75 -14.03
N GLY A 148 -19.44 4.34 -14.56
CA GLY A 148 -20.69 4.12 -13.83
C GLY A 148 -21.48 5.42 -13.60
N PRO A 149 -22.82 5.33 -13.48
CA PRO A 149 -23.67 6.47 -13.16
C PRO A 149 -23.35 7.10 -11.79
N GLU A 150 -23.73 8.36 -11.64
CA GLU A 150 -23.73 9.06 -10.34
C GLU A 150 -24.80 8.49 -9.40
N LYS A 151 -24.53 8.53 -8.09
CA LYS A 151 -25.38 7.93 -7.05
C LYS A 151 -26.81 8.46 -7.00
N ASP A 152 -27.05 9.68 -7.47
CA ASP A 152 -28.36 10.33 -7.42
C ASP A 152 -29.27 9.94 -8.59
N LYS A 153 -28.78 9.10 -9.52
CA LYS A 153 -29.60 8.54 -10.61
C LYS A 153 -30.12 7.17 -10.22
N SER A 154 -31.37 6.86 -10.56
CA SER A 154 -32.08 5.62 -10.22
C SER A 154 -31.41 4.33 -10.72
N GLU A 155 -30.43 4.44 -11.60
CA GLU A 155 -29.65 3.32 -12.12
C GLU A 155 -28.36 3.13 -11.31
N THR A 156 -28.22 1.96 -10.68
CA THR A 156 -26.97 1.53 -10.06
C THR A 156 -26.25 0.58 -10.99
N ALA A 157 -25.14 1.05 -11.57
CA ALA A 157 -24.29 0.24 -12.44
C ALA A 157 -22.81 0.48 -12.14
N ALA A 158 -21.98 -0.55 -12.35
CA ALA A 158 -20.53 -0.42 -12.26
C ALA A 158 -19.97 0.02 -13.62
N GLY A 159 -18.99 0.92 -13.61
CA GLY A 159 -18.24 1.28 -14.81
C GLY A 159 -17.42 0.11 -15.37
N GLY A 160 -17.23 0.12 -16.69
CA GLY A 160 -16.42 -0.87 -17.41
C GLY A 160 -14.92 -0.65 -17.31
N LEU A 161 -14.44 0.47 -16.76
CA LEU A 161 -13.03 0.78 -16.58
C LEU A 161 -12.62 0.66 -15.09
N ILE A 162 -11.58 -0.13 -14.83
CA ILE A 162 -10.88 -0.20 -13.55
C ILE A 162 -9.72 0.81 -13.60
N VAL A 163 -9.70 1.72 -12.65
CA VAL A 163 -8.65 2.74 -12.49
C VAL A 163 -7.91 2.47 -11.19
N PHE A 164 -6.62 2.16 -11.30
CA PHE A 164 -5.77 1.86 -10.15
C PHE A 164 -5.15 3.14 -9.57
N ASP A 165 -4.65 3.04 -8.33
CA ASP A 165 -3.84 4.10 -7.72
C ASP A 165 -2.60 4.39 -8.57
N ALA A 166 -2.22 5.67 -8.68
CA ALA A 166 -0.96 6.05 -9.29
C ALA A 166 0.15 6.06 -8.24
N LEU A 167 1.14 5.20 -8.42
CA LEU A 167 2.20 4.94 -7.44
C LEU A 167 3.54 5.50 -7.93
N PRO A 168 4.40 6.03 -7.06
CA PRO A 168 5.72 6.47 -7.46
C PRO A 168 6.60 5.28 -7.81
N VAL A 169 7.40 5.40 -8.87
CA VAL A 169 8.31 4.33 -9.33
C VAL A 169 9.76 4.49 -8.86
N ARG A 170 10.04 5.58 -8.14
CA ARG A 170 11.32 5.92 -7.53
C ARG A 170 11.08 6.68 -6.21
N LEU A 171 12.14 6.86 -5.42
CA LEU A 171 12.10 7.70 -4.24
C LEU A 171 11.62 9.12 -4.60
N VAL A 172 10.69 9.67 -3.81
CA VAL A 172 10.03 10.93 -4.12
C VAL A 172 10.63 12.09 -3.33
N GLN A 173 11.03 13.15 -4.00
CA GLN A 173 11.46 14.39 -3.34
C GLN A 173 10.26 15.29 -3.02
N LEU A 174 10.26 15.86 -1.81
CA LEU A 174 9.25 16.79 -1.35
C LEU A 174 9.85 18.17 -1.07
N GLU A 175 9.03 19.21 -1.14
CA GLU A 175 9.41 20.58 -0.78
C GLU A 175 8.28 21.30 -0.04
N ILE A 176 8.65 22.34 0.70
CA ILE A 176 7.69 23.25 1.33
C ILE A 176 7.29 24.30 0.30
N GLU A 177 6.01 24.57 0.22
CA GLU A 177 5.46 25.66 -0.57
C GLU A 177 4.61 26.55 0.34
N ILE A 178 4.48 27.84 0.00
CA ILE A 178 3.77 28.82 0.84
C ILE A 178 2.60 29.38 0.04
N MET A 179 1.41 29.41 0.66
CA MET A 179 0.28 30.18 0.15
C MET A 179 0.04 31.40 1.03
N THR A 180 -0.23 32.54 0.41
CA THR A 180 -0.48 33.81 1.11
C THR A 180 -1.85 34.36 0.72
N PRO A 181 -2.97 33.80 1.21
CA PRO A 181 -4.27 34.41 1.02
C PRO A 181 -4.27 35.83 1.60
N HIS A 182 -4.68 36.80 0.78
CA HIS A 182 -4.85 38.20 1.19
C HIS A 182 -6.26 38.48 1.67
N TYR A 183 -7.29 37.94 1.02
CA TYR A 183 -8.70 38.25 1.33
C TYR A 183 -9.36 37.22 2.27
N ALA A 184 -8.60 36.58 3.17
CA ALA A 184 -9.16 35.55 4.05
C ALA A 184 -10.34 36.08 4.89
N GLU A 185 -10.22 37.32 5.39
CA GLU A 185 -11.27 37.98 6.17
C GLU A 185 -12.55 38.27 5.36
N TYR A 186 -12.43 38.48 4.04
CA TYR A 186 -13.57 38.66 3.15
C TYR A 186 -14.32 37.34 2.95
N TYR A 187 -13.59 36.25 2.68
CA TYR A 187 -14.21 34.95 2.42
C TYR A 187 -14.82 34.30 3.67
N GLN A 188 -14.31 34.63 4.85
CA GLN A 188 -14.85 34.15 6.13
C GLN A 188 -16.01 35.00 6.66
N ASP A 189 -16.35 36.10 5.98
CA ASP A 189 -17.38 37.00 6.43
C ASP A 189 -18.79 36.40 6.24
N THR A 190 -19.49 36.14 7.35
CA THR A 190 -20.88 35.66 7.35
C THR A 190 -21.91 36.80 7.41
N GLY A 191 -21.60 37.95 6.80
CA GLY A 191 -22.53 39.08 6.66
C GLY A 191 -22.22 40.33 7.49
N THR A 192 -20.97 40.51 7.95
CA THR A 192 -20.50 41.67 8.72
C THR A 192 -20.01 42.84 7.84
N GLY A 193 -19.98 42.68 6.52
CA GLY A 193 -19.72 43.77 5.57
C GLY A 193 -18.24 44.06 5.32
N LYS A 194 -17.36 43.09 5.52
CA LYS A 194 -15.95 43.23 5.18
C LYS A 194 -15.82 43.24 3.65
N PRO A 195 -15.28 44.29 3.01
CA PRO A 195 -15.08 44.31 1.57
C PRO A 195 -13.81 43.53 1.18
N PRO A 196 -13.70 43.02 -0.05
CA PRO A 196 -12.45 42.48 -0.58
C PRO A 196 -11.52 43.67 -0.86
N ALA A 197 -10.62 43.93 0.08
CA ALA A 197 -9.84 45.16 0.11
C ALA A 197 -8.34 44.89 0.21
N ASP A 198 -7.56 45.74 -0.44
CA ASP A 198 -6.11 45.50 -0.66
C ASP A 198 -5.24 45.74 0.58
N TRP A 199 -5.82 46.16 1.71
CA TRP A 199 -5.11 46.42 2.96
C TRP A 199 -5.02 45.22 3.90
N TYR A 200 -5.60 44.07 3.55
CA TYR A 200 -5.46 42.86 4.36
C TYR A 200 -4.02 42.32 4.27
N SER A 201 -3.47 41.97 5.43
CA SER A 201 -2.12 41.38 5.50
C SER A 201 -2.14 39.94 4.96
N PRO A 202 -1.15 39.53 4.15
CA PRO A 202 -1.02 38.14 3.75
C PRO A 202 -0.80 37.25 4.97
N VAL A 203 -1.46 36.10 4.99
CA VAL A 203 -1.24 35.07 6.02
C VAL A 203 -0.48 33.91 5.39
N PRO A 204 0.86 33.78 5.58
CA PRO A 204 1.63 32.69 5.00
C PRO A 204 1.25 31.35 5.63
N ILE A 205 0.78 30.42 4.81
CA ILE A 205 0.42 29.06 5.21
C ILE A 205 1.35 28.10 4.47
N PRO A 206 2.34 27.49 5.14
CA PRO A 206 3.22 26.51 4.51
C PRO A 206 2.48 25.17 4.34
N TYR A 207 2.72 24.49 3.23
CA TYR A 207 2.16 23.17 2.93
C TYR A 207 3.17 22.32 2.16
N LEU A 208 2.97 21.00 2.21
CA LEU A 208 3.87 20.02 1.60
C LEU A 208 3.50 19.76 0.14
N THR A 209 4.50 19.68 -0.73
CA THR A 209 4.31 19.39 -2.16
C THR A 209 5.33 18.37 -2.65
N VAL A 210 4.96 17.62 -3.69
CA VAL A 210 5.89 16.83 -4.49
C VAL A 210 6.54 17.77 -5.50
N VAL A 211 7.87 17.72 -5.59
CA VAL A 211 8.61 18.55 -6.56
C VAL A 211 8.30 18.10 -8.00
N LYS A 212 8.70 18.92 -8.99
CA LYS A 212 8.64 18.51 -10.41
C LYS A 212 9.60 17.36 -10.72
N ASP A 213 9.49 16.76 -11.90
CA ASP A 213 10.36 15.69 -12.40
C ASP A 213 10.33 14.38 -11.59
N GLN A 214 9.23 14.10 -10.90
CA GLN A 214 8.99 12.84 -10.18
C GLN A 214 8.17 11.87 -11.02
N LEU A 215 8.46 10.57 -10.93
CA LEU A 215 7.87 9.54 -11.80
C LEU A 215 6.81 8.72 -11.07
N PHE A 216 5.64 8.59 -11.69
CA PHE A 216 4.50 7.81 -11.21
C PHE A 216 4.00 6.83 -12.28
N VAL A 217 3.69 5.60 -11.90
CA VAL A 217 3.02 4.62 -12.77
C VAL A 217 1.52 4.72 -12.57
N PHE A 218 0.79 4.70 -13.69
CA PHE A 218 -0.66 4.69 -13.76
C PHE A 218 -1.10 3.40 -14.45
N GLY A 219 -2.10 2.74 -13.89
CA GLY A 219 -2.64 1.48 -14.38
C GLY A 219 -4.13 1.57 -14.67
N LEU A 220 -4.52 1.02 -15.82
CA LEU A 220 -5.91 0.93 -16.26
C LEU A 220 -6.19 -0.49 -16.73
N ALA A 221 -7.38 -1.02 -16.43
CA ALA A 221 -7.81 -2.32 -16.94
C ALA A 221 -9.30 -2.33 -17.29
N PRO A 222 -9.74 -3.12 -18.29
CA PRO A 222 -11.15 -3.36 -18.49
C PRO A 222 -11.69 -4.18 -17.31
N ARG A 223 -12.92 -3.86 -16.88
CA ARG A 223 -13.71 -4.78 -16.06
C ARG A 223 -14.07 -5.99 -16.93
N LYS A 224 -14.20 -7.18 -16.32
CA LYS A 224 -14.57 -8.41 -17.04
C LYS A 224 -15.73 -8.15 -18.01
N GLU A 225 -15.60 -8.68 -19.22
CA GLU A 225 -16.61 -8.60 -20.30
C GLU A 225 -16.87 -7.17 -20.84
N SER A 226 -16.11 -6.16 -20.41
CA SER A 226 -16.21 -4.79 -20.94
C SER A 226 -15.23 -4.58 -22.09
N ALA A 227 -15.74 -4.19 -23.26
CA ALA A 227 -14.91 -3.76 -24.39
C ALA A 227 -14.45 -2.31 -24.19
N ILE A 228 -13.23 -2.13 -23.68
CA ILE A 228 -12.61 -0.82 -23.47
C ILE A 228 -11.33 -0.73 -24.30
N ASP A 229 -11.24 0.29 -25.15
CA ASP A 229 -10.00 0.65 -25.83
C ASP A 229 -9.08 1.39 -24.85
N LEU A 230 -8.16 0.66 -24.21
CA LEU A 230 -7.21 1.24 -23.27
C LEU A 230 -6.25 2.23 -23.94
N GLN A 231 -5.87 2.03 -25.21
CA GLN A 231 -5.00 2.97 -25.91
C GLN A 231 -5.67 4.33 -26.03
N GLN A 232 -6.95 4.34 -26.38
CA GLN A 232 -7.74 5.56 -26.44
C GLN A 232 -7.90 6.22 -25.07
N VAL A 233 -8.18 5.43 -24.01
CA VAL A 233 -8.31 5.98 -22.65
C VAL A 233 -6.99 6.56 -22.16
N PHE A 234 -5.85 5.92 -22.42
CA PHE A 234 -4.55 6.49 -22.09
C PHE A 234 -4.24 7.76 -22.90
N SER A 235 -4.67 7.86 -24.17
CA SER A 235 -4.56 9.10 -24.94
C SER A 235 -5.36 10.25 -24.29
N TRP A 236 -6.56 9.96 -23.77
CA TRP A 236 -7.31 10.94 -22.98
C TRP A 236 -6.58 11.31 -21.69
N MET A 237 -5.95 10.32 -21.02
CA MET A 237 -5.17 10.57 -19.82
C MET A 237 -3.95 11.46 -20.08
N ASP A 238 -3.24 11.25 -21.19
CA ASP A 238 -2.11 12.08 -21.61
C ASP A 238 -2.54 13.55 -21.74
N GLN A 239 -3.68 13.80 -22.39
CA GLN A 239 -4.22 15.15 -22.59
C GLN A 239 -4.75 15.75 -21.29
N ALA A 240 -5.48 14.97 -20.48
CA ALA A 240 -6.04 15.42 -19.21
C ALA A 240 -4.94 15.82 -18.23
N LEU A 241 -3.96 14.94 -18.03
CA LEU A 241 -2.86 15.21 -17.10
C LEU A 241 -1.99 16.38 -17.55
N ALA A 242 -1.85 16.61 -18.86
CA ALA A 242 -1.11 17.77 -19.39
C ALA A 242 -1.89 19.08 -19.23
N THR A 243 -3.22 19.05 -19.40
CA THR A 243 -4.06 20.25 -19.50
C THR A 243 -4.67 20.67 -18.16
N ILE A 244 -5.36 19.75 -17.51
CA ILE A 244 -6.08 20.04 -16.25
C ILE A 244 -5.25 19.68 -15.02
N GLY A 245 -4.31 18.75 -15.16
CA GLY A 245 -3.53 18.23 -14.04
C GLY A 245 -4.37 17.37 -13.07
N ALA A 246 -3.70 16.83 -12.06
CA ALA A 246 -4.30 15.99 -11.04
C ALA A 246 -3.87 16.41 -9.62
N GLY A 247 -4.73 16.17 -8.65
CA GLY A 247 -4.51 16.56 -7.26
C GLY A 247 -5.12 17.92 -6.91
N ALA A 248 -4.51 18.64 -5.97
CA ALA A 248 -4.99 19.94 -5.51
C ALA A 248 -4.31 21.10 -6.25
N LYS A 249 -4.97 22.27 -6.23
CA LYS A 249 -4.46 23.55 -6.80
C LYS A 249 -4.18 23.50 -8.31
N THR A 250 -4.89 22.66 -9.05
CA THR A 250 -4.76 22.54 -10.51
C THR A 250 -5.04 23.85 -11.27
N ALA A 251 -6.00 24.65 -10.81
CA ALA A 251 -6.29 25.97 -11.39
C ALA A 251 -5.10 26.96 -11.31
N SER A 252 -4.15 26.72 -10.39
CA SER A 252 -2.91 27.50 -10.26
C SER A 252 -1.72 26.80 -10.93
N GLY A 253 -1.95 25.78 -11.75
CA GLY A 253 -0.92 25.08 -12.53
C GLY A 253 -0.23 23.90 -11.82
N TYR A 254 -0.73 23.46 -10.66
CA TYR A 254 -0.17 22.28 -9.97
C TYR A 254 -0.66 20.97 -10.59
N GLY A 255 0.16 19.93 -10.48
CA GLY A 255 -0.24 18.55 -10.75
C GLY A 255 -0.31 18.20 -12.24
N CYS A 256 0.35 18.96 -13.12
CA CYS A 256 0.48 18.59 -14.51
C CYS A 256 1.48 17.43 -14.66
N PHE A 257 1.22 16.50 -15.58
CA PHE A 257 2.14 15.41 -15.90
C PHE A 257 2.38 15.29 -17.41
N GLN A 258 3.47 14.60 -17.77
CA GLN A 258 3.83 14.24 -19.13
C GLN A 258 4.20 12.75 -19.22
N PRO A 259 3.89 12.05 -20.33
CA PRO A 259 4.28 10.65 -20.50
C PRO A 259 5.80 10.45 -20.44
N GLU A 260 6.24 9.44 -19.72
CA GLU A 260 7.65 9.02 -19.63
C GLU A 260 7.82 7.65 -20.29
N LYS A 261 8.29 7.64 -21.54
CA LYS A 261 8.43 6.42 -22.35
C LYS A 261 9.73 5.66 -22.08
N ASN A 262 10.74 6.31 -21.51
CA ASN A 262 12.07 5.72 -21.34
C ASN A 262 12.25 4.99 -20.00
N TYR A 263 11.20 4.89 -19.18
CA TYR A 263 11.25 4.15 -17.93
C TYR A 263 10.89 2.67 -18.15
N ASN A 264 11.82 1.78 -17.81
CA ASN A 264 11.55 0.34 -17.84
C ASN A 264 10.79 -0.08 -16.58
N ILE A 265 9.54 -0.49 -16.72
CA ILE A 265 8.69 -0.92 -15.61
C ILE A 265 9.14 -2.32 -15.18
N PRO A 266 9.54 -2.53 -13.90
CA PRO A 266 9.93 -3.85 -13.44
C PRO A 266 8.75 -4.81 -13.55
N VAL A 267 9.03 -6.02 -14.07
CA VAL A 267 8.05 -7.09 -14.24
C VAL A 267 8.39 -8.21 -13.27
N LEU A 268 7.40 -8.69 -12.52
CA LEU A 268 7.62 -9.84 -11.65
C LEU A 268 7.54 -11.12 -12.48
N GLU A 269 8.67 -11.78 -12.69
CA GLU A 269 8.69 -13.11 -13.28
C GLU A 269 8.24 -14.14 -12.23
N LEU A 270 6.93 -14.21 -12.00
CA LEU A 270 6.31 -15.05 -10.96
C LEU A 270 6.74 -16.52 -11.02
N LYS A 271 6.92 -17.07 -12.23
CA LYS A 271 7.36 -18.46 -12.43
C LYS A 271 8.75 -18.67 -11.84
N GLN A 272 9.72 -17.85 -12.25
CA GLN A 272 11.10 -17.92 -11.79
C GLN A 272 11.24 -17.64 -10.28
N ARG A 273 10.48 -16.67 -9.74
CA ARG A 273 10.49 -16.39 -8.29
C ARG A 273 9.92 -17.57 -7.50
N SER A 274 8.85 -18.21 -8.00
CA SER A 274 8.27 -19.39 -7.34
C SER A 274 9.22 -20.60 -7.38
N GLU A 275 9.94 -20.79 -8.48
CA GLU A 275 10.95 -21.83 -8.65
C GLU A 275 12.16 -21.55 -7.75
N ALA A 276 12.68 -20.32 -7.72
CA ALA A 276 13.76 -19.92 -6.83
C ALA A 276 13.39 -20.09 -5.34
N LEU A 277 12.15 -19.75 -4.95
CA LEU A 277 11.67 -19.97 -3.58
C LEU A 277 11.52 -21.47 -3.25
N LYS A 278 11.04 -22.29 -4.20
CA LYS A 278 10.99 -23.75 -4.03
C LYS A 278 12.39 -24.35 -3.90
N THR A 279 13.34 -23.92 -4.73
CA THR A 279 14.74 -24.36 -4.67
C THR A 279 15.42 -23.90 -3.39
N ALA A 280 15.19 -22.65 -2.94
CA ALA A 280 15.72 -22.13 -1.69
C ALA A 280 15.12 -22.83 -0.46
N ALA A 281 13.83 -23.17 -0.49
CA ALA A 281 13.18 -23.97 0.56
C ALA A 281 13.73 -25.41 0.58
N ALA A 282 14.02 -26.01 -0.58
CA ALA A 282 14.66 -27.32 -0.68
C ALA A 282 16.13 -27.33 -0.23
N ALA A 283 16.78 -26.16 -0.17
CA ALA A 283 18.18 -26.00 0.22
C ALA A 283 18.39 -25.70 1.72
N GLN A 284 17.32 -25.60 2.54
CA GLN A 284 17.49 -25.54 3.99
C GLN A 284 18.02 -26.90 4.51
N PRO A 285 19.04 -26.91 5.40
CA PRO A 285 19.58 -28.16 5.92
C PRO A 285 18.47 -28.90 6.70
N MET A 286 18.02 -30.03 6.16
CA MET A 286 17.01 -30.86 6.83
C MET A 286 17.56 -31.36 8.15
N SER A 287 16.73 -31.29 9.21
CA SER A 287 17.09 -31.82 10.52
C SER A 287 17.39 -33.33 10.45
N PRO A 288 18.18 -33.88 11.39
CA PRO A 288 18.46 -35.32 11.44
C PRO A 288 17.18 -36.17 11.47
N ILE A 289 16.15 -35.73 12.20
CA ILE A 289 14.83 -36.38 12.27
C ILE A 289 14.17 -36.39 10.89
N ARG A 290 14.20 -35.26 10.18
CA ARG A 290 13.61 -35.18 8.85
C ARG A 290 14.34 -36.05 7.84
N GLN A 291 15.68 -36.10 7.89
CA GLN A 291 16.46 -36.99 7.03
C GLN A 291 16.11 -38.47 7.28
N GLU A 292 15.96 -38.86 8.54
CA GLU A 292 15.57 -40.23 8.91
C GLU A 292 14.13 -40.56 8.48
N MET A 293 13.20 -39.61 8.62
CA MET A 293 11.84 -39.76 8.11
C MET A 293 11.80 -39.94 6.59
N ASP A 294 12.65 -39.21 5.86
CA ASP A 294 12.76 -39.36 4.40
C ASP A 294 13.33 -40.72 4.00
N GLN A 295 14.27 -41.29 4.77
CA GLN A 295 14.72 -42.69 4.59
C GLN A 295 13.59 -43.70 4.82
N ASP A 296 12.67 -43.39 5.72
CA ASP A 296 11.45 -44.18 5.98
C ASP A 296 10.29 -43.88 5.00
N GLY A 297 10.54 -43.06 3.96
CA GLY A 297 9.61 -42.80 2.87
C GLY A 297 8.73 -41.56 3.02
N TYR A 298 9.05 -40.60 3.89
CA TYR A 298 8.23 -39.39 4.12
C TYR A 298 7.91 -38.60 2.84
N THR A 299 8.86 -38.49 1.92
CA THR A 299 8.70 -37.85 0.60
C THR A 299 8.38 -38.83 -0.53
N ASP A 300 8.23 -40.12 -0.25
CA ASP A 300 7.99 -41.14 -1.27
C ASP A 300 6.61 -40.94 -1.94
N PRO A 301 6.50 -41.05 -3.28
CA PRO A 301 5.22 -41.00 -3.99
C PRO A 301 4.20 -42.04 -3.49
N ASN A 302 4.66 -43.18 -2.99
CA ASN A 302 3.83 -44.20 -2.38
C ASN A 302 3.61 -43.93 -0.89
N VAL A 303 2.50 -43.26 -0.60
CA VAL A 303 2.09 -42.85 0.76
C VAL A 303 1.98 -44.00 1.77
N ASP A 304 1.82 -45.25 1.31
CA ASP A 304 1.68 -46.40 2.22
C ASP A 304 3.00 -46.81 2.85
N ILE A 305 4.14 -46.49 2.21
CA ILE A 305 5.48 -46.76 2.74
C ILE A 305 5.68 -45.99 4.05
N PHE A 306 5.47 -44.67 4.00
CA PHE A 306 5.60 -43.86 5.21
C PHE A 306 4.50 -44.13 6.22
N MET A 307 3.25 -44.43 5.81
CA MET A 307 2.20 -44.79 6.77
C MET A 307 2.56 -46.00 7.62
N LYS A 308 3.26 -46.98 7.04
CA LYS A 308 3.75 -48.13 7.78
C LYS A 308 4.81 -47.71 8.81
N ALA A 309 5.83 -46.96 8.39
CA ALA A 309 6.87 -46.45 9.28
C ALA A 309 6.31 -45.52 10.37
N MET A 310 5.38 -44.64 10.02
CA MET A 310 4.67 -43.76 10.95
C MET A 310 4.01 -44.56 12.07
N THR A 311 3.31 -45.63 11.70
CA THR A 311 2.54 -46.45 12.65
C THR A 311 3.44 -47.27 13.56
N VAL A 312 4.57 -47.77 13.04
CA VAL A 312 5.45 -48.72 13.73
C VAL A 312 6.57 -48.03 14.51
N LYS A 313 6.98 -46.83 14.09
CA LYS A 313 8.18 -46.16 14.60
C LYS A 313 7.89 -44.75 15.11
N TRP A 314 7.32 -43.89 14.27
CA TRP A 314 7.30 -42.46 14.57
C TRP A 314 6.27 -42.04 15.61
N LEU A 315 5.08 -42.67 15.64
CA LEU A 315 4.09 -42.38 16.70
C LEU A 315 4.60 -42.77 18.08
N ASP A 316 5.29 -43.90 18.19
CA ASP A 316 5.81 -44.38 19.48
C ASP A 316 7.04 -43.56 19.91
N ARG A 317 7.91 -43.17 18.96
CA ARG A 317 9.06 -42.28 19.24
C ARG A 317 8.62 -40.87 19.67
N MET A 318 7.51 -40.38 19.12
CA MET A 318 6.90 -39.09 19.49
C MET A 318 6.39 -39.10 20.94
N GLU A 319 5.92 -40.25 21.44
CA GLU A 319 5.35 -40.38 22.79
C GLU A 319 6.36 -40.89 23.83
N ASN A 320 7.51 -41.40 23.38
CA ASN A 320 8.53 -41.92 24.27
C ASN A 320 9.16 -40.80 25.13
N ASN A 321 9.18 -41.00 26.46
CA ASN A 321 9.76 -40.07 27.42
C ASN A 321 11.28 -39.95 27.34
N ASP A 322 11.95 -40.95 26.76
CA ASP A 322 13.40 -40.91 26.51
C ASP A 322 13.76 -40.01 25.30
N THR A 323 12.77 -39.66 24.46
CA THR A 323 12.95 -38.69 23.37
C THR A 323 12.91 -37.27 23.92
N SER A 324 13.85 -36.42 23.47
CA SER A 324 13.90 -35.00 23.89
C SER A 324 12.57 -34.28 23.62
N GLY A 325 12.24 -33.28 24.43
CA GLY A 325 10.99 -32.51 24.25
C GLY A 325 10.95 -31.77 22.91
N ASP A 326 12.10 -31.32 22.41
CA ASP A 326 12.22 -30.67 21.10
C ASP A 326 12.01 -31.66 19.95
N ASP A 327 12.60 -32.84 20.03
CA ASP A 327 12.48 -33.90 19.03
C ASP A 327 11.03 -34.42 18.94
N ARG A 328 10.36 -34.59 20.09
CA ARG A 328 8.94 -35.00 20.12
C ARG A 328 8.05 -33.98 19.42
N ARG A 329 8.29 -32.69 19.65
CA ARG A 329 7.56 -31.59 18.98
C ARG A 329 7.85 -31.56 17.50
N GLU A 330 9.11 -31.72 17.11
CA GLU A 330 9.50 -31.74 15.71
C GLU A 330 8.85 -32.92 14.97
N ILE A 331 8.88 -34.12 15.54
CA ILE A 331 8.21 -35.31 15.00
C ILE A 331 6.70 -35.05 14.86
N ALA A 332 6.05 -34.54 15.91
CA ALA A 332 4.62 -34.26 15.88
C ALA A 332 4.24 -33.25 14.77
N ARG A 333 5.06 -32.20 14.58
CA ARG A 333 4.87 -31.21 13.51
C ARG A 333 5.00 -31.85 12.13
N LEU A 334 6.04 -32.65 11.90
CA LEU A 334 6.28 -33.32 10.63
C LEU A 334 5.18 -34.35 10.31
N LEU A 335 4.72 -35.12 11.31
CA LEU A 335 3.59 -36.04 11.13
C LEU A 335 2.29 -35.29 10.76
N ALA A 336 2.02 -34.15 11.38
CA ALA A 336 0.87 -33.32 11.06
C ALA A 336 0.97 -32.73 9.64
N GLU A 337 2.13 -32.20 9.24
CA GLU A 337 2.38 -31.72 7.88
C GLU A 337 2.15 -32.82 6.84
N TRP A 338 2.64 -34.02 7.10
CA TRP A 338 2.45 -35.17 6.21
C TRP A 338 0.96 -35.52 6.05
N TYR A 339 0.20 -35.55 7.14
CA TYR A 339 -1.25 -35.82 7.10
C TYR A 339 -2.01 -34.73 6.35
N GLN A 340 -1.69 -33.45 6.59
CA GLN A 340 -2.33 -32.33 5.89
C GLN A 340 -2.05 -32.36 4.38
N LYS A 341 -0.83 -32.75 3.98
CA LYS A 341 -0.44 -32.84 2.57
C LYS A 341 -1.06 -34.04 1.86
N ASN A 342 -1.00 -35.23 2.46
CA ASN A 342 -1.30 -36.49 1.77
C ASN A 342 -2.70 -37.05 2.10
N LYS A 343 -3.27 -36.70 3.25
CA LYS A 343 -4.58 -37.20 3.74
C LYS A 343 -5.36 -36.10 4.48
N SER A 344 -5.53 -34.92 3.85
CA SER A 344 -6.15 -33.74 4.47
C SER A 344 -7.54 -34.00 5.09
N LYS A 345 -8.36 -34.82 4.42
CA LYS A 345 -9.68 -35.23 4.93
C LYS A 345 -9.59 -35.99 6.25
N ASP A 346 -8.60 -36.87 6.39
CA ASP A 346 -8.38 -37.64 7.62
C ASP A 346 -7.83 -36.76 8.76
N TRP A 347 -7.12 -35.68 8.45
CA TRP A 347 -6.63 -34.73 9.45
C TRP A 347 -7.74 -33.86 10.05
N GLU A 348 -8.65 -33.37 9.18
CA GLU A 348 -9.77 -32.50 9.56
C GLU A 348 -10.93 -33.27 10.21
N LYS A 349 -11.36 -34.37 9.58
CA LYS A 349 -12.47 -35.22 10.03
C LYS A 349 -12.19 -36.69 9.70
N PRO A 350 -11.38 -37.38 10.52
CA PRO A 350 -11.08 -38.79 10.31
C PRO A 350 -12.36 -39.62 10.38
N THR A 351 -12.69 -40.30 9.29
CA THR A 351 -13.85 -41.21 9.21
C THR A 351 -13.49 -42.65 9.60
N ASN A 352 -12.20 -42.99 9.56
CA ASN A 352 -11.68 -44.29 9.95
C ASN A 352 -11.15 -44.25 11.39
N SER A 353 -11.65 -45.14 12.25
CA SER A 353 -11.25 -45.25 13.66
C SER A 353 -9.74 -45.40 13.87
N LYS A 354 -9.04 -46.06 12.94
CA LYS A 354 -7.57 -46.22 13.00
C LYS A 354 -6.82 -44.92 12.68
N ASN A 355 -7.33 -44.08 11.79
CA ASN A 355 -6.72 -42.78 11.49
C ASN A 355 -7.09 -41.75 12.55
N GLN A 356 -8.30 -41.83 13.11
CA GLN A 356 -8.74 -41.01 14.21
C GLN A 356 -7.80 -41.12 15.41
N ALA A 357 -7.50 -42.34 15.87
CA ALA A 357 -6.60 -42.57 16.99
C ALA A 357 -5.19 -42.00 16.75
N LYS A 358 -4.67 -42.09 15.52
CA LYS A 358 -3.34 -41.56 15.16
C LYS A 358 -3.30 -40.04 15.15
N VAL A 359 -4.32 -39.41 14.56
CA VAL A 359 -4.45 -37.95 14.49
C VAL A 359 -4.64 -37.35 15.88
N GLU A 360 -5.40 -38.01 16.76
CA GLU A 360 -5.57 -37.61 18.15
C GLU A 360 -4.25 -37.66 18.91
N ARG A 361 -3.47 -38.75 18.78
CA ARG A 361 -2.11 -38.86 19.37
C ARG A 361 -1.20 -37.70 18.97
N ILE A 362 -1.17 -37.34 17.68
CA ILE A 362 -0.37 -36.22 17.17
C ILE A 362 -0.87 -34.87 17.72
N LYS A 363 -2.19 -34.66 17.75
CA LYS A 363 -2.80 -33.42 18.26
C LYS A 363 -2.55 -33.22 19.76
N VAL A 364 -2.51 -34.30 20.56
CA VAL A 364 -2.19 -34.22 21.99
C VAL A 364 -0.80 -33.62 22.20
N VAL A 365 0.22 -34.10 21.48
CA VAL A 365 1.60 -33.59 21.61
C VAL A 365 1.74 -32.15 21.10
N LEU A 366 1.01 -31.79 20.02
CA LEU A 366 1.00 -30.42 19.49
C LEU A 366 0.29 -29.41 20.40
N ASN A 367 -0.74 -29.85 21.14
CA ASN A 367 -1.55 -28.99 22.01
C ASN A 367 -1.09 -29.01 23.48
N SER A 368 -0.03 -29.77 23.83
CA SER A 368 0.41 -29.92 25.22
C SER A 368 1.10 -28.66 25.78
N HIS A 369 1.16 -27.53 25.07
CA HIS A 369 1.42 -26.19 25.61
C HIS A 369 0.78 -25.09 24.76
#